data_AF-A0A7W1TFE6-F1
#
_entry.id   AF-A0A7W1TFE6-F1
#
_cell.length_a   1.000
_cell.length_b   1.000
_cell.length_c   1.000
_cell.angle_alpha   90.00
_cell.angle_beta   90.00
_cell.angle_gamma   90.00
#
_symmetry.space_group_name_H-M   'P 1'
#
loop_
_entity.id
_entity.type
_entity.pdbx_description
1 polymer ?
#
loop_
_entity_poly.entity_id
_entity_poly.type
_entity_poly.pdbx_seq_one_letter_code
_entity_poly.pdbx_strand_id
1 'polypeptide(L)'
;SFDTVIAAKVGSALAKALVTPPAALTAGAVAAAARLTPQPGMMDATVAYDITAAGTYFADLLGRLQTQPGGKEMITPEMITAFSSSLGAWSGAGAFHFGMSDTAKLQIEGAYGTPDAAKARAVMQKLLASMYGETGALAAMNKANGITLKVTQDVRKSGATPVDKVEMVIDETKVPPAQLAQIKAMAMGYELAYAQPMSFMASDPKVLDALLAGKQGGMTVAATRTIGPGRNVYLDLNLSAFAHLAGAMGGPMPQPVKDALAKLKPSAPIAAAASVGDGRTRQEWRIPVTSILDIVTAVKAANGKGPAPAPANDPGF
;
A
#
# COMPACT_ATOMS: atom_id res chain seq x y z
N SER A 1 -4.31 -14.85 -22.29
CA SER A 1 -5.42 -15.04 -21.33
C SER A 1 -5.09 -16.24 -20.48
N PHE A 2 -4.86 -16.05 -19.17
CA PHE A 2 -4.71 -17.17 -18.24
C PHE A 2 -6.10 -17.58 -17.79
N ASP A 3 -6.69 -18.57 -18.44
CA ASP A 3 -8.02 -19.06 -18.08
C ASP A 3 -7.90 -20.10 -16.94
N THR A 4 -7.46 -19.63 -15.77
CA THR A 4 -7.30 -20.47 -14.58
C THR A 4 -8.39 -20.12 -13.58
N VAL A 5 -9.51 -20.85 -13.64
CA VAL A 5 -10.52 -20.82 -12.57
C VAL A 5 -9.92 -21.50 -11.34
N ILE A 6 -9.58 -20.72 -10.31
CA ILE A 6 -9.12 -21.24 -9.02
C ILE A 6 -10.34 -21.38 -8.10
N ALA A 7 -10.67 -22.61 -7.70
CA ALA A 7 -11.81 -22.90 -6.83
C ALA A 7 -11.36 -23.49 -5.49
N ALA A 8 -11.99 -23.04 -4.39
CA ALA A 8 -11.81 -23.56 -3.05
C ALA A 8 -12.54 -24.91 -2.90
N LYS A 9 -12.01 -25.97 -3.51
CA LYS A 9 -12.51 -27.34 -3.33
C LYS A 9 -12.13 -27.87 -1.95
N VAL A 10 -12.95 -28.73 -1.36
CA VAL A 10 -12.64 -29.41 -0.10
C VAL A 10 -11.25 -30.07 -0.19
N GLY A 11 -10.40 -29.79 0.80
CA GLY A 11 -9.02 -30.30 0.86
C GLY A 11 -7.97 -29.49 0.08
N SER A 12 -8.36 -28.52 -0.75
CA SER A 12 -7.40 -27.70 -1.50
C SER A 12 -6.63 -26.72 -0.61
N ALA A 13 -5.46 -26.28 -1.06
CA ALA A 13 -4.67 -25.27 -0.35
C ALA A 13 -5.46 -23.96 -0.21
N LEU A 14 -6.24 -23.57 -1.22
CA LEU A 14 -7.12 -22.41 -1.14
C LEU A 14 -8.19 -22.57 -0.07
N ALA A 15 -8.84 -23.74 0.03
CA ALA A 15 -9.84 -23.98 1.07
C ALA A 15 -9.23 -23.91 2.47
N LYS A 16 -7.99 -24.38 2.64
CA LYS A 16 -7.24 -24.28 3.90
C LYS A 16 -6.81 -22.84 4.22
N ALA A 17 -6.50 -22.02 3.21
CA ALA A 17 -6.22 -20.60 3.38
C ALA A 17 -7.48 -19.78 3.71
N LEU A 18 -8.66 -20.25 3.28
CA LEU A 18 -9.94 -19.61 3.52
C LEU A 18 -10.63 -20.09 4.81
N VAL A 19 -9.85 -20.17 5.88
CA VAL A 19 -10.33 -20.45 7.24
C VAL A 19 -10.41 -19.17 8.05
N THR A 20 -11.30 -19.15 9.04
CA THR A 20 -11.39 -18.03 9.98
C THR A 20 -10.06 -17.87 10.70
N PRO A 21 -9.41 -16.70 10.63
CA PRO A 21 -8.15 -16.50 11.33
C PRO A 21 -8.36 -16.55 12.85
N PRO A 22 -7.34 -16.97 13.62
CA PRO A 22 -7.40 -16.93 15.08
C PRO A 22 -7.75 -15.53 15.61
N ALA A 23 -8.60 -15.46 16.65
CA ALA A 23 -9.03 -14.19 17.24
C ALA A 23 -7.87 -13.31 17.72
N ALA A 24 -6.76 -13.92 18.14
CA ALA A 24 -5.53 -13.22 18.52
C ALA A 24 -4.95 -12.38 17.38
N LEU A 25 -5.12 -12.78 16.10
CA LEU A 25 -4.67 -12.00 14.96
C LEU A 25 -5.56 -10.77 14.74
N THR A 26 -6.87 -10.90 14.94
CA THR A 26 -7.78 -9.74 14.93
C THR A 26 -7.42 -8.75 16.03
N ALA A 27 -7.14 -9.22 17.25
CA ALA A 27 -6.65 -8.36 18.33
C ALA A 27 -5.29 -7.72 17.98
N GLY A 28 -4.39 -8.45 17.34
CA GLY A 28 -3.11 -7.94 16.85
C GLY A 28 -3.27 -6.84 15.80
N ALA A 29 -4.23 -6.96 14.89
CA ALA A 29 -4.51 -5.95 13.87
C ALA A 29 -5.06 -4.65 14.49
N VAL A 30 -5.92 -4.78 15.51
CA VAL A 30 -6.40 -3.63 16.30
C VAL A 30 -5.24 -2.97 17.05
N ALA A 31 -4.36 -3.76 17.66
CA ALA A 31 -3.17 -3.23 18.33
C ALA A 31 -2.22 -2.54 17.35
N ALA A 32 -2.09 -3.03 16.12
CA ALA A 32 -1.32 -2.39 15.07
C ALA A 32 -1.94 -1.06 14.63
N ALA A 33 -3.26 -0.99 14.42
CA ALA A 33 -3.94 0.25 14.08
C ALA A 33 -3.82 1.31 15.18
N ALA A 34 -3.90 0.88 16.45
CA ALA A 34 -3.69 1.75 17.60
C ALA A 34 -2.28 2.37 17.65
N ARG A 35 -1.32 1.85 16.87
CA ARG A 35 0.01 2.44 16.71
C ARG A 35 0.09 3.50 15.61
N LEU A 36 -0.83 3.56 14.65
CA LEU A 36 -0.70 4.47 13.52
C LEU A 36 -1.26 5.86 13.82
N THR A 37 -0.87 6.85 13.02
CA THR A 37 -1.35 8.22 13.13
C THR A 37 -2.88 8.28 12.97
N PRO A 38 -3.61 9.06 13.81
CA PRO A 38 -5.08 9.11 13.81
C PRO A 38 -5.67 10.00 12.70
N GLN A 39 -4.89 10.34 11.67
CA GLN A 39 -5.31 11.26 10.61
C GLN A 39 -6.04 10.51 9.49
N PRO A 40 -7.08 11.10 8.88
CA PRO A 40 -7.74 10.51 7.72
C PRO A 40 -6.74 10.31 6.58
N GLY A 41 -6.53 9.05 6.18
CA GLY A 41 -5.72 8.72 5.02
C GLY A 41 -6.49 8.88 3.70
N MET A 42 -5.74 8.79 2.61
CA MET A 42 -6.30 8.35 1.32
C MET A 42 -6.73 6.89 1.40
N MET A 43 -5.96 6.08 2.12
CA MET A 43 -6.25 4.68 2.37
C MET A 43 -5.83 4.30 3.79
N ASP A 44 -6.75 3.71 4.54
CA ASP A 44 -6.51 3.16 5.86
C ASP A 44 -6.96 1.71 5.88
N ALA A 45 -6.15 0.81 6.43
CA ALA A 45 -6.48 -0.61 6.44
C ALA A 45 -6.02 -1.32 7.71
N THR A 46 -6.81 -2.31 8.13
CA THR A 46 -6.40 -3.34 9.09
C THR A 46 -6.61 -4.71 8.49
N VAL A 47 -5.69 -5.62 8.75
CA VAL A 47 -5.74 -6.98 8.20
C VAL A 47 -5.38 -7.99 9.28
N ALA A 48 -6.14 -9.08 9.33
CA ALA A 48 -5.87 -10.27 10.11
C ALA A 48 -6.16 -11.50 9.25
N TYR A 49 -5.15 -12.33 9.01
CA TYR A 49 -5.30 -13.57 8.25
C TYR A 49 -4.28 -14.60 8.72
N ASP A 50 -4.58 -15.89 8.54
CA ASP A 50 -3.60 -16.94 8.79
C ASP A 50 -2.51 -16.90 7.71
N ILE A 51 -1.39 -16.26 8.03
CA ILE A 51 -0.24 -16.11 7.13
C ILE A 51 0.37 -17.45 6.71
N THR A 52 0.31 -18.48 7.57
CA THR A 52 0.85 -19.80 7.26
C THR A 52 -0.03 -20.51 6.24
N ALA A 53 -1.35 -20.48 6.45
CA ALA A 53 -2.31 -21.08 5.54
C ALA A 53 -2.34 -20.33 4.19
N ALA A 54 -2.42 -18.99 4.23
CA ALA A 54 -2.36 -18.14 3.05
C ALA A 54 -1.06 -18.38 2.27
N GLY A 55 0.06 -18.43 2.98
CA GLY A 55 1.34 -18.59 2.33
C GLY A 55 1.59 -20.00 1.75
N THR A 56 1.04 -21.04 2.37
CA THR A 56 1.02 -22.39 1.78
C THR A 56 0.23 -22.40 0.46
N TYR A 57 -0.92 -21.74 0.43
CA TYR A 57 -1.71 -21.58 -0.79
C TYR A 57 -0.96 -20.80 -1.88
N PHE A 58 -0.32 -19.69 -1.53
CA PHE A 58 0.46 -18.92 -2.50
C PHE A 58 1.65 -19.70 -3.06
N ALA A 59 2.34 -20.50 -2.24
CA ALA A 59 3.42 -21.36 -2.72
C ALA A 59 2.91 -22.42 -3.73
N ASP A 60 1.78 -23.08 -3.44
CA ASP A 60 1.11 -24.00 -4.38
C ASP A 60 0.69 -23.28 -5.67
N LEU A 61 0.10 -22.10 -5.56
CA LEU A 61 -0.31 -21.29 -6.71
C LEU A 61 0.89 -20.90 -7.58
N LEU A 62 1.98 -20.42 -6.99
CA LEU A 62 3.19 -20.07 -7.73
C LEU A 62 3.80 -21.29 -8.42
N GLY A 63 3.84 -22.45 -7.75
CA GLY A 63 4.31 -23.70 -8.34
C GLY A 63 3.47 -24.11 -9.56
N ARG A 64 2.14 -23.96 -9.49
CA ARG A 64 1.24 -24.23 -10.62
C ARG A 64 1.44 -23.24 -11.77
N LEU A 65 1.51 -21.94 -11.46
CA LEU A 65 1.71 -20.90 -12.46
C LEU A 65 3.07 -21.02 -13.17
N GLN A 66 4.12 -21.45 -12.45
CA GLN A 66 5.43 -21.71 -13.03
C GLN A 66 5.40 -22.76 -14.16
N THR A 67 4.43 -23.69 -14.15
CA THR A 67 4.26 -24.70 -15.20
C THR A 67 3.50 -24.21 -16.44
N GLN A 68 2.91 -23.00 -16.39
CA GLN A 68 2.15 -22.42 -17.48
C GLN A 68 3.04 -21.60 -18.44
N PRO A 69 2.66 -21.45 -19.73
CA PRO A 69 3.36 -20.58 -20.67
C PRO A 69 3.50 -19.14 -20.14
N GLY A 70 4.72 -18.60 -20.12
CA GLY A 70 5.03 -17.27 -19.59
C GLY A 70 5.22 -17.21 -18.06
N GLY A 71 4.83 -18.26 -17.33
CA GLY A 71 5.04 -18.36 -15.89
C GLY A 71 6.44 -18.85 -15.53
N LYS A 72 7.04 -19.72 -16.37
CA LYS A 72 8.37 -20.30 -16.13
C LYS A 72 9.49 -19.25 -16.12
N GLU A 73 9.37 -18.23 -16.96
CA GLU A 73 10.35 -17.14 -17.06
C GLU A 73 10.19 -16.10 -15.93
N MET A 74 8.97 -15.98 -15.38
CA MET A 74 8.62 -14.95 -14.40
C MET A 74 8.68 -15.46 -12.96
N ILE A 75 8.43 -16.75 -12.74
CA ILE A 75 8.37 -17.37 -11.40
C ILE A 75 9.54 -18.35 -11.30
N THR A 76 10.55 -17.99 -10.52
CA THR A 76 11.72 -18.85 -10.32
C THR A 76 11.55 -19.74 -9.07
N PRO A 77 12.24 -20.90 -8.99
CA PRO A 77 12.24 -21.72 -7.77
C PRO A 77 12.71 -20.94 -6.53
N GLU A 78 13.64 -20.00 -6.71
CA GLU A 78 14.13 -19.11 -5.65
C GLU A 78 13.03 -18.18 -5.15
N MET A 79 12.16 -17.68 -6.04
CA MET A 79 10.99 -16.86 -5.65
C MET A 79 10.00 -17.67 -4.81
N ILE A 80 9.68 -18.90 -5.23
CA ILE A 80 8.79 -19.81 -4.48
C ILE A 80 9.40 -20.13 -3.11
N THR A 81 10.70 -20.39 -3.06
CA THR A 81 11.43 -20.68 -1.82
C THR A 81 11.51 -19.45 -0.91
N ALA A 82 11.80 -18.27 -1.46
CA ALA A 82 11.84 -17.03 -0.70
C ALA A 82 10.47 -16.74 -0.07
N PHE A 83 9.40 -16.90 -0.84
CA PHE A 83 8.04 -16.76 -0.35
C PHE A 83 7.71 -17.79 0.73
N SER A 84 8.04 -19.07 0.53
CA SER A 84 7.82 -20.12 1.54
C SER A 84 8.66 -19.91 2.80
N SER A 85 9.87 -19.36 2.67
CA SER A 85 10.73 -19.01 3.80
C SER A 85 10.23 -17.79 4.58
N SER A 86 9.36 -16.98 3.98
CA SER A 86 8.71 -15.83 4.63
C SER A 86 7.66 -16.23 5.66
N LEU A 87 7.19 -17.48 5.62
CA LEU A 87 6.19 -17.98 6.56
C LEU A 87 6.73 -17.90 8.00
N GLY A 88 5.91 -17.33 8.88
CA GLY A 88 6.28 -17.10 10.28
C GLY A 88 7.24 -15.93 10.53
N ALA A 89 7.66 -15.19 9.50
CA ALA A 89 8.34 -13.91 9.70
C ALA A 89 7.36 -12.82 10.18
N TRP A 90 6.11 -12.94 9.73
CA TRP A 90 4.98 -12.11 10.11
C TRP A 90 3.93 -12.95 10.78
N SER A 91 3.08 -12.33 11.61
CA SER A 91 1.96 -12.99 12.28
C SER A 91 0.71 -13.10 11.40
N GLY A 92 0.61 -12.28 10.34
CA GLY A 92 -0.62 -12.11 9.54
C GLY A 92 -1.58 -11.04 10.09
N ALA A 93 -1.20 -10.36 11.17
CA ALA A 93 -1.89 -9.17 11.68
C ALA A 93 -1.13 -7.89 11.29
N GLY A 94 -1.84 -6.84 10.90
CA GLY A 94 -1.22 -5.54 10.63
C GLY A 94 -2.21 -4.43 10.35
N ALA A 95 -1.66 -3.22 10.25
CA ALA A 95 -2.36 -2.01 9.88
C ALA A 95 -1.50 -1.17 8.94
N PHE A 96 -2.15 -0.39 8.10
CA PHE A 96 -1.51 0.46 7.10
C PHE A 96 -2.27 1.76 6.97
N HIS A 97 -1.52 2.86 6.86
CA HIS A 97 -2.03 4.20 6.59
C HIS A 97 -1.26 4.77 5.40
N PHE A 98 -2.01 5.29 4.44
CA PHE A 98 -1.49 6.03 3.30
C PHE A 98 -2.22 7.35 3.19
N GLY A 99 -1.49 8.44 3.32
CA GLY A 99 -2.04 9.78 3.38
C GLY A 99 -1.12 10.81 2.74
N MET A 100 -1.46 12.07 2.98
CA MET A 100 -0.60 13.21 2.69
C MET A 100 -0.28 13.89 4.02
N SER A 101 0.87 14.55 4.09
CA SER A 101 1.26 15.38 5.24
C SER A 101 1.74 16.74 4.78
N ASP A 102 1.85 17.67 5.71
CA ASP A 102 2.43 18.99 5.44
C ASP A 102 3.92 18.90 5.06
N THR A 103 4.62 17.85 5.51
CA THR A 103 6.05 17.65 5.31
C THR A 103 6.38 16.78 4.10
N ALA A 104 5.46 15.90 3.69
CA ALA A 104 5.63 14.99 2.55
C ALA A 104 4.32 14.84 1.76
N LYS A 105 4.44 14.95 0.42
CA LYS A 105 3.30 14.79 -0.51
C LYS A 105 2.62 13.42 -0.38
N LEU A 106 3.39 12.41 0.02
CA LEU A 106 2.90 11.07 0.33
C LEU A 106 3.46 10.65 1.68
N GLN A 107 2.58 10.19 2.55
CA GLN A 107 2.91 9.60 3.82
C GLN A 107 2.49 8.14 3.80
N ILE A 108 3.42 7.26 4.14
CA ILE A 108 3.14 5.86 4.40
C ILE A 108 3.47 5.58 5.86
N GLU A 109 2.60 4.85 6.53
CA GLU A 109 2.88 4.23 7.81
C GLU A 109 2.35 2.80 7.82
N GLY A 110 3.04 1.91 8.51
CA GLY A 110 2.57 0.54 8.68
C GLY A 110 3.08 -0.06 9.98
N ALA A 111 2.25 -0.90 10.58
CA ALA A 111 2.58 -1.69 11.74
C ALA A 111 2.18 -3.14 11.45
N TYR A 112 3.11 -4.07 11.61
CA TYR A 112 2.90 -5.47 11.25
C TYR A 112 3.35 -6.34 12.40
N GLY A 113 2.51 -7.29 12.83
CA GLY A 113 2.88 -8.21 13.90
C GLY A 113 4.03 -9.10 13.44
N THR A 114 5.11 -9.10 14.22
CA THR A 114 6.40 -9.70 13.89
C THR A 114 6.85 -10.60 15.04
N PRO A 115 6.58 -11.91 14.96
CA PRO A 115 7.05 -12.85 15.96
C PRO A 115 8.57 -13.09 15.88
N ASP A 116 9.22 -12.83 14.74
CA ASP A 116 10.66 -12.98 14.56
C ASP A 116 11.22 -11.81 13.72
N ALA A 117 11.82 -10.83 14.40
CA ALA A 117 12.33 -9.62 13.77
C ALA A 117 13.53 -9.87 12.84
N ALA A 118 14.42 -10.78 13.21
CA ALA A 118 15.58 -11.11 12.39
C ALA A 118 15.16 -11.78 11.09
N LYS A 119 14.22 -12.74 11.19
CA LYS A 119 13.63 -13.40 10.02
C LYS A 119 12.85 -12.42 9.15
N ALA A 120 12.04 -11.54 9.74
CA ALA A 120 11.30 -10.49 9.01
C ALA A 120 12.23 -9.57 8.22
N ARG A 121 13.31 -9.11 8.84
CA ARG A 121 14.32 -8.28 8.18
C ARG A 121 14.98 -9.00 7.01
N ALA A 122 15.44 -10.23 7.22
CA ALA A 122 16.07 -11.04 6.17
C ALA A 122 15.13 -11.33 5.00
N VAL A 123 13.85 -11.62 5.29
CA VAL A 123 12.83 -11.87 4.27
C VAL A 123 12.55 -10.61 3.46
N MET A 124 12.36 -9.46 4.10
CA MET A 124 12.08 -8.21 3.40
C MET A 124 13.25 -7.82 2.48
N GLN A 125 14.49 -8.02 2.93
CA GLN A 125 15.67 -7.78 2.10
C GLN A 125 15.68 -8.66 0.85
N LYS A 126 15.35 -9.96 0.99
CA LYS A 126 15.22 -10.88 -0.15
C LYS A 126 14.10 -10.47 -1.10
N LEU A 127 12.94 -10.06 -0.57
CA LEU A 127 11.81 -9.59 -1.39
C LEU A 127 12.19 -8.35 -2.20
N LEU A 128 12.77 -7.33 -1.54
CA LEU A 128 13.23 -6.12 -2.21
C LEU A 128 14.31 -6.40 -3.26
N ALA A 129 15.27 -7.29 -2.96
CA ALA A 129 16.29 -7.70 -3.92
C ALA A 129 15.70 -8.45 -5.12
N SER A 130 14.67 -9.29 -4.94
CA SER A 130 14.00 -9.99 -6.05
C SER A 130 13.22 -9.07 -6.99
N MET A 131 12.71 -7.95 -6.45
CA MET A 131 11.91 -6.99 -7.21
C MET A 131 12.76 -5.87 -7.82
N TYR A 132 13.87 -5.48 -7.19
CA TYR A 132 14.63 -4.28 -7.56
C TYR A 132 16.15 -4.42 -7.50
N GLY A 133 16.66 -5.62 -7.20
CA GLY A 133 18.10 -5.90 -7.15
C GLY A 133 18.73 -6.10 -8.53
N GLU A 134 19.82 -6.86 -8.60
CA GLU A 134 20.56 -7.09 -9.85
C GLU A 134 20.07 -8.30 -10.65
N THR A 135 19.31 -9.20 -10.01
CA THR A 135 18.94 -10.50 -10.57
C THR A 135 17.43 -10.74 -10.54
N GLY A 136 16.89 -11.34 -11.60
CA GLY A 136 15.48 -11.72 -11.71
C GLY A 136 14.71 -10.89 -12.74
N ALA A 137 13.65 -11.48 -13.31
CA ALA A 137 12.88 -10.86 -14.39
C ALA A 137 12.21 -9.54 -13.96
N LEU A 138 11.65 -9.48 -12.74
CA LEU A 138 11.03 -8.27 -12.19
C LEU A 138 12.06 -7.16 -11.95
N ALA A 139 13.21 -7.49 -11.36
CA ALA A 139 14.31 -6.56 -11.16
C ALA A 139 14.84 -6.01 -12.50
N ALA A 140 15.02 -6.88 -13.50
CA ALA A 140 15.42 -6.47 -14.85
C ALA A 140 14.37 -5.56 -15.51
N MET A 141 13.09 -5.88 -15.39
CA MET A 141 12.00 -5.05 -15.91
C MET A 141 11.97 -3.66 -15.24
N ASN A 142 12.09 -3.60 -13.92
CA ASN A 142 12.12 -2.34 -13.18
C ASN A 142 13.35 -1.49 -13.58
N LYS A 143 14.54 -2.11 -13.68
CA LYS A 143 15.77 -1.45 -14.13
C LYS A 143 15.70 -0.95 -15.58
N ALA A 144 14.98 -1.66 -16.45
CA ALA A 144 14.70 -1.25 -17.83
C ALA A 144 13.75 -0.04 -17.88
N ASN A 145 12.79 0.05 -16.95
CA ASN A 145 11.92 1.21 -16.77
C ASN A 145 12.60 2.37 -15.99
N GLY A 146 13.89 2.24 -15.67
CA GLY A 146 14.64 3.25 -14.95
C GLY A 146 14.27 3.38 -13.48
N ILE A 147 13.70 2.36 -12.85
CA ILE A 147 13.32 2.35 -11.44
C ILE A 147 14.09 1.25 -10.72
N THR A 148 14.86 1.61 -9.70
CA THR A 148 15.46 0.66 -8.77
C THR A 148 15.19 1.10 -7.33
N LEU A 149 15.52 0.24 -6.36
CA LEU A 149 15.50 0.60 -4.96
C LEU A 149 16.90 0.44 -4.38
N LYS A 150 17.31 1.40 -3.55
CA LYS A 150 18.48 1.29 -2.68
C LYS A 150 18.00 0.96 -1.28
N VAL A 151 18.47 -0.16 -0.73
CA VAL A 151 18.27 -0.51 0.67
C VAL A 151 19.59 -0.27 1.40
N THR A 152 19.57 0.61 2.39
CA THR A 152 20.72 0.85 3.27
C THR A 152 20.36 0.35 4.66
N GLN A 153 21.15 -0.59 5.17
CA GLN A 153 20.92 -1.22 6.47
C GLN A 153 21.48 -0.38 7.60
N ASP A 154 20.82 -0.42 8.76
CA ASP A 154 21.29 0.19 10.01
C ASP A 154 21.74 1.65 9.83
N VAL A 155 21.03 2.43 9.00
CA VAL A 155 21.36 3.82 8.67
C VAL A 155 21.35 4.73 9.90
N ARG A 156 20.57 4.35 10.91
CA ARG A 156 20.46 5.01 12.20
C ARG A 156 19.87 4.04 13.22
N LYS A 157 19.74 4.52 14.46
CA LYS A 157 18.97 3.86 15.51
C LYS A 157 17.80 4.74 15.94
N SER A 158 16.73 4.09 16.36
CA SER A 158 15.62 4.70 17.08
C SER A 158 15.51 4.00 18.44
N GLY A 159 15.99 4.67 19.49
CA GLY A 159 16.29 4.00 20.75
C GLY A 159 17.33 2.89 20.55
N ALA A 160 16.98 1.65 20.92
CA ALA A 160 17.82 0.48 20.72
C ALA A 160 17.62 -0.22 19.36
N THR A 161 16.56 0.13 18.63
CA THR A 161 16.16 -0.57 17.40
C THR A 161 16.91 0.00 16.19
N PRO A 162 17.64 -0.83 15.42
CA PRO A 162 18.23 -0.39 14.17
C PRO A 162 17.17 -0.09 13.11
N VAL A 163 17.46 0.89 12.27
CA VAL A 163 16.56 1.35 11.21
C VAL A 163 17.21 1.14 9.86
N ASP A 164 16.49 0.48 8.95
CA ASP A 164 16.85 0.34 7.54
C ASP A 164 16.17 1.46 6.74
N LYS A 165 16.80 1.92 5.67
CA LYS A 165 16.22 2.89 4.74
C LYS A 165 16.03 2.27 3.37
N VAL A 166 14.87 2.47 2.78
CA VAL A 166 14.54 2.11 1.40
C VAL A 166 14.32 3.40 0.62
N GLU A 167 15.04 3.55 -0.49
CA GLU A 167 14.97 4.73 -1.34
C GLU A 167 14.73 4.32 -2.79
N MET A 168 13.75 4.95 -3.45
CA MET A 168 13.60 4.80 -4.89
C MET A 168 14.69 5.58 -5.62
N VAL A 169 15.37 4.91 -6.54
CA VAL A 169 16.39 5.50 -7.42
C VAL A 169 15.84 5.50 -8.83
N ILE A 170 15.86 6.67 -9.48
CA ILE A 170 15.32 6.89 -10.81
C ILE A 170 16.48 7.17 -11.77
N ASP A 171 16.61 6.33 -12.79
CA ASP A 171 17.47 6.56 -13.94
C ASP A 171 16.75 7.49 -14.92
N GLU A 172 17.03 8.79 -14.81
CA GLU A 172 16.36 9.85 -15.58
C GLU A 172 16.56 9.67 -17.09
N THR A 173 17.58 8.92 -17.53
CA THR A 173 17.84 8.67 -18.95
C THR A 173 16.88 7.67 -19.58
N LYS A 174 16.18 6.88 -18.76
CA LYS A 174 15.22 5.86 -19.19
C LYS A 174 13.77 6.27 -18.99
N VAL A 175 13.54 7.40 -18.32
CA VAL A 175 12.20 7.89 -18.02
C VAL A 175 11.86 9.05 -18.96
N PRO A 176 10.72 9.00 -19.68
CA PRO A 176 10.29 10.13 -20.51
C PRO A 176 10.22 11.43 -19.70
N PRO A 177 10.73 12.57 -20.19
CA PRO A 177 10.76 13.83 -19.44
C PRO A 177 9.37 14.27 -18.92
N ALA A 178 8.31 14.01 -19.68
CA ALA A 178 6.93 14.29 -19.29
C ALA A 178 6.45 13.48 -18.07
N GLN A 179 7.04 12.30 -17.81
CA GLN A 179 6.71 11.43 -16.69
C GLN A 179 7.66 11.62 -15.51
N LEU A 180 8.87 12.12 -15.75
CA LEU A 180 9.92 12.21 -14.73
C LEU A 180 9.51 13.03 -13.51
N ALA A 181 8.87 14.20 -13.72
CA ALA A 181 8.38 15.03 -12.63
C ALA A 181 7.32 14.31 -11.78
N GLN A 182 6.44 13.54 -12.43
CA GLN A 182 5.40 12.76 -11.75
C GLN A 182 6.01 11.59 -10.97
N ILE A 183 6.95 10.85 -11.57
CA ILE A 183 7.62 9.72 -10.90
C ILE A 183 8.45 10.23 -9.72
N LYS A 184 9.20 11.33 -9.86
CA LYS A 184 9.91 11.97 -8.74
C LYS A 184 8.97 12.45 -7.63
N ALA A 185 7.79 12.95 -7.97
CA ALA A 185 6.79 13.33 -6.98
C ALA A 185 6.19 12.13 -6.22
N MET A 186 6.19 10.95 -6.84
CA MET A 186 5.79 9.67 -6.24
C MET A 186 6.96 8.86 -5.68
N ALA A 187 8.21 9.33 -5.86
CA ALA A 187 9.39 8.62 -5.42
C ALA A 187 9.42 8.68 -3.89
N MET A 188 9.01 7.58 -3.28
CA MET A 188 8.96 7.48 -1.83
C MET A 188 10.25 6.87 -1.33
N GLY A 189 10.85 7.54 -0.35
CA GLY A 189 11.75 6.92 0.60
C GLY A 189 10.96 6.55 1.85
N TYR A 190 11.26 5.41 2.45
CA TYR A 190 10.70 5.03 3.73
C TYR A 190 11.72 4.26 4.56
N GLU A 191 11.54 4.31 5.86
CA GLU A 191 12.35 3.60 6.83
C GLU A 191 11.60 2.39 7.37
N LEU A 192 12.35 1.36 7.73
CA LEU A 192 11.87 0.09 8.26
C LEU A 192 12.57 -0.18 9.60
N ALA A 193 11.80 -0.55 10.62
CA ALA A 193 12.33 -0.99 11.89
C ALA A 193 11.70 -2.32 12.28
N TYR A 194 12.53 -3.33 12.50
CA TYR A 194 12.07 -4.67 12.86
C TYR A 194 12.22 -4.87 14.35
N ALA A 195 11.10 -4.97 15.05
CA ALA A 195 11.06 -5.22 16.48
C ALA A 195 10.00 -6.29 16.81
N GLN A 196 10.14 -6.90 17.97
CA GLN A 196 9.06 -7.71 18.55
C GLN A 196 8.24 -6.84 19.52
N PRO A 197 6.91 -7.03 19.57
CA PRO A 197 6.10 -7.95 18.76
C PRO A 197 5.66 -7.37 17.42
N MET A 198 6.15 -6.19 17.01
CA MET A 198 5.74 -5.49 15.79
C MET A 198 6.91 -4.83 15.07
N SER A 199 6.95 -4.97 13.75
CA SER A 199 7.78 -4.10 12.90
C SER A 199 6.98 -2.92 12.39
N PHE A 200 7.70 -1.84 12.10
CA PHE A 200 7.13 -0.58 11.68
C PHE A 200 7.76 -0.13 10.37
N MET A 201 6.97 0.59 9.58
CA MET A 201 7.46 1.34 8.44
C MET A 201 6.90 2.76 8.50
N ALA A 202 7.70 3.75 8.11
CA ALA A 202 7.20 5.10 7.88
C ALA A 202 8.03 5.85 6.84
N SER A 203 7.39 6.74 6.08
CA SER A 203 8.11 7.64 5.16
C SER A 203 8.78 8.84 5.86
N ASP A 204 8.29 9.24 7.04
CA ASP A 204 8.92 10.26 7.89
C ASP A 204 9.67 9.60 9.07
N PRO A 205 10.98 9.83 9.23
CA PRO A 205 11.76 9.28 10.34
C PRO A 205 11.21 9.60 11.74
N LYS A 206 10.64 10.80 11.93
CA LYS A 206 10.04 11.19 13.23
C LYS A 206 8.80 10.39 13.54
N VAL A 207 8.02 10.08 12.50
CA VAL A 207 6.85 9.21 12.63
C VAL A 207 7.30 7.80 13.00
N LEU A 208 8.32 7.24 12.35
CA LEU A 208 8.86 5.92 12.73
C LEU A 208 9.32 5.89 14.19
N ASP A 209 10.00 6.94 14.66
CA ASP A 209 10.44 7.04 16.04
C ASP A 209 9.25 7.09 17.01
N ALA A 210 8.18 7.81 16.66
CA ALA A 210 6.95 7.85 17.44
C ALA A 210 6.21 6.50 17.47
N LEU A 211 6.19 5.77 16.34
CA LEU A 211 5.62 4.41 16.23
C LEU A 211 6.32 3.45 17.20
N LEU A 212 7.66 3.44 17.15
CA LEU A 212 8.51 2.60 18.01
C LEU A 212 8.37 2.95 19.48
N ALA A 213 8.29 4.25 19.80
CA ALA A 213 8.07 4.73 21.16
C ALA A 213 6.62 4.50 21.66
N GLY A 214 5.69 4.08 20.80
CA GLY A 214 4.29 3.86 21.14
C GLY A 214 3.51 5.14 21.46
N LYS A 215 3.87 6.26 20.83
CA LYS A 215 3.34 7.59 21.14
C LYS A 215 2.22 8.08 20.22
N GLN A 216 1.77 7.26 19.28
CA GLN A 216 0.75 7.68 18.29
C GLN A 216 -0.68 7.53 18.82
N GLY A 217 -1.59 8.33 18.25
CA GLY A 217 -2.97 8.49 18.72
C GLY A 217 -3.97 7.42 18.27
N GLY A 218 -3.52 6.43 17.49
CA GLY A 218 -4.33 5.30 17.05
C GLY A 218 -5.24 5.59 15.87
N MET A 219 -4.91 5.02 14.72
CA MET A 219 -5.76 5.04 13.54
C MET A 219 -7.07 4.31 13.81
N THR A 220 -8.18 4.92 13.41
CA THR A 220 -9.51 4.29 13.45
C THR A 220 -10.00 4.11 12.02
N VAL A 221 -10.22 2.86 11.61
CA VAL A 221 -10.84 2.57 10.31
C VAL A 221 -12.35 2.76 10.43
N ALA A 222 -12.89 3.76 9.73
CA ALA A 222 -14.30 4.10 9.64
C ALA A 222 -15.16 2.89 9.23
N ALA A 223 -14.65 1.99 8.39
CA ALA A 223 -15.33 0.74 8.03
C ALA A 223 -15.75 -0.10 9.26
N THR A 224 -14.98 -0.09 10.36
CA THR A 224 -15.35 -0.79 11.60
C THR A 224 -16.64 -0.24 12.20
N ARG A 225 -16.83 1.09 12.14
CA ARG A 225 -18.05 1.76 12.62
C ARG A 225 -19.21 1.62 11.63
N THR A 226 -18.93 1.74 10.33
CA THR A 226 -19.96 1.77 9.28
C THR A 226 -20.54 0.40 8.96
N ILE A 227 -19.71 -0.65 8.94
CA ILE A 227 -20.11 -2.03 8.62
C ILE A 227 -20.31 -2.86 9.90
N GLY A 228 -19.60 -2.53 10.97
CA GLY A 228 -19.64 -3.21 12.25
C GLY A 228 -18.38 -4.05 12.53
N PRO A 229 -18.15 -4.41 13.80
CA PRO A 229 -16.96 -5.13 14.25
C PRO A 229 -16.95 -6.62 13.82
N GLY A 230 -15.85 -7.32 14.08
CA GLY A 230 -15.73 -8.77 13.89
C GLY A 230 -15.38 -9.23 12.47
N ARG A 231 -14.84 -8.33 11.62
CA ARG A 231 -14.32 -8.68 10.31
C ARG A 231 -12.80 -8.93 10.38
N ASN A 232 -12.27 -9.61 9.37
CA ASN A 232 -10.85 -9.95 9.29
C ASN A 232 -10.04 -8.85 8.59
N VAL A 233 -10.69 -8.12 7.69
CA VAL A 233 -10.10 -6.99 6.99
C VAL A 233 -11.06 -5.81 7.06
N TYR A 234 -10.51 -4.62 7.30
CA TYR A 234 -11.19 -3.35 7.11
C TYR A 234 -10.33 -2.46 6.22
N LEU A 235 -10.98 -1.69 5.35
CA LEU A 235 -10.36 -0.78 4.41
C LEU A 235 -11.23 0.46 4.27
N ASP A 236 -10.64 1.63 4.37
CA ASP A 236 -11.23 2.89 3.98
C ASP A 236 -10.50 3.45 2.75
N LEU A 237 -11.24 3.95 1.77
CA LEU A 237 -10.71 4.66 0.61
C LEU A 237 -11.33 6.06 0.53
N ASN A 238 -10.54 7.09 0.75
CA ASN A 238 -11.02 8.46 0.73
C ASN A 238 -10.82 9.10 -0.65
N LEU A 239 -11.90 9.10 -1.44
CA LEU A 239 -11.87 9.65 -2.80
C LEU A 239 -11.51 11.14 -2.86
N SER A 240 -11.92 11.94 -1.87
CA SER A 240 -11.59 13.36 -1.82
C SER A 240 -10.08 13.59 -1.63
N ALA A 241 -9.45 12.80 -0.75
CA ALA A 241 -8.01 12.85 -0.53
C ALA A 241 -7.23 12.36 -1.75
N PHE A 242 -7.69 11.30 -2.42
CA PHE A 242 -7.11 10.87 -3.71
C PHE A 242 -7.22 11.95 -4.79
N ALA A 243 -8.35 12.65 -4.86
CA ALA A 243 -8.54 13.75 -5.80
C ALA A 243 -7.62 14.95 -5.51
N HIS A 244 -7.39 15.28 -4.23
CA HIS A 244 -6.42 16.29 -3.82
C HIS A 244 -5.01 15.92 -4.27
N LEU A 245 -4.59 14.69 -4.00
CA LEU A 245 -3.28 14.20 -4.44
C LEU A 245 -3.13 14.29 -5.96
N ALA A 246 -4.15 13.83 -6.71
CA ALA A 246 -4.13 13.89 -8.16
C ALA A 246 -3.96 15.33 -8.69
N GLY A 247 -4.64 16.30 -8.05
CA GLY A 247 -4.46 17.72 -8.33
C GLY A 247 -3.04 18.22 -8.04
N ALA A 248 -2.48 17.82 -6.88
CA ALA A 248 -1.17 18.26 -6.41
C ALA A 248 0.02 17.61 -7.15
N MET A 249 -0.15 16.43 -7.71
CA MET A 249 0.88 15.70 -8.46
C MET A 249 1.10 16.24 -9.89
N GLY A 250 0.32 17.23 -10.33
CA GLY A 250 0.65 17.97 -11.54
C GLY A 250 0.48 17.21 -12.85
N GLY A 251 -0.33 16.13 -12.88
CA GLY A 251 -0.64 15.38 -14.10
C GLY A 251 -1.25 16.24 -15.23
N PRO A 252 -1.59 15.65 -16.39
CA PRO A 252 -2.04 16.39 -17.59
C PRO A 252 -3.41 17.09 -17.46
N MET A 253 -3.96 17.18 -16.25
CA MET A 253 -5.21 17.88 -15.98
C MET A 253 -5.07 19.40 -16.20
N PRO A 254 -6.07 20.05 -16.82
CA PRO A 254 -6.14 21.51 -16.89
C PRO A 254 -6.07 22.16 -15.50
N GLN A 255 -5.43 23.32 -15.40
CA GLN A 255 -5.27 24.02 -14.11
C GLN A 255 -6.61 24.29 -13.39
N PRO A 256 -7.70 24.70 -14.07
CA PRO A 256 -9.00 24.88 -13.41
C PRO A 256 -9.52 23.60 -12.73
N VAL A 257 -9.22 22.43 -13.31
CA VAL A 257 -9.61 21.14 -12.73
C VAL A 257 -8.75 20.83 -11.51
N LYS A 258 -7.44 21.05 -11.58
CA LYS A 258 -6.53 20.89 -10.43
C LYS A 258 -6.99 21.74 -9.24
N ASP A 259 -7.30 23.01 -9.50
CA ASP A 259 -7.76 23.96 -8.48
C ASP A 259 -9.11 23.56 -7.88
N ALA A 260 -10.01 23.01 -8.70
CA ALA A 260 -11.31 22.53 -8.23
C ALA A 260 -11.18 21.28 -7.35
N LEU A 261 -10.33 20.33 -7.75
CA LEU A 261 -10.07 19.13 -6.96
C LEU A 261 -9.41 19.49 -5.62
N ALA A 262 -8.40 20.36 -5.61
CA ALA A 262 -7.74 20.82 -4.38
C ALA A 262 -8.68 21.51 -3.36
N LYS A 263 -9.86 21.95 -3.80
CA LYS A 263 -10.87 22.61 -2.94
C LYS A 263 -11.98 21.66 -2.47
N LEU A 264 -11.93 20.38 -2.84
CA LEU A 264 -12.91 19.41 -2.36
C LEU A 264 -12.87 19.34 -0.83
N LYS A 265 -14.04 19.32 -0.21
CA LYS A 265 -14.13 19.14 1.24
C LYS A 265 -13.84 17.68 1.60
N PRO A 266 -13.31 17.40 2.81
CA PRO A 266 -13.22 16.04 3.31
C PRO A 266 -14.59 15.35 3.24
N SER A 267 -14.61 14.13 2.68
CA SER A 267 -15.81 13.33 2.53
C SER A 267 -15.73 12.02 3.31
N ALA A 268 -16.86 11.37 3.56
CA ALA A 268 -16.84 9.99 4.05
C ALA A 268 -16.05 9.09 3.07
N PRO A 269 -15.25 8.13 3.56
CA PRO A 269 -14.55 7.18 2.71
C PRO A 269 -15.52 6.11 2.17
N ILE A 270 -15.12 5.45 1.08
CA ILE A 270 -15.64 4.12 0.76
C ILE A 270 -15.14 3.19 1.86
N ALA A 271 -16.08 2.63 2.62
CA ALA A 271 -15.78 1.64 3.65
C ALA A 271 -15.94 0.24 3.07
N ALA A 272 -14.93 -0.60 3.23
CA ALA A 272 -14.96 -1.99 2.85
C ALA A 272 -14.54 -2.88 4.03
N ALA A 273 -15.15 -4.05 4.11
CA ALA A 273 -14.74 -5.07 5.06
C ALA A 273 -14.81 -6.46 4.44
N ALA A 274 -13.95 -7.35 4.91
CA ALA A 274 -13.96 -8.74 4.47
C ALA A 274 -13.88 -9.71 5.65
N SER A 275 -14.59 -10.82 5.51
CA SER A 275 -14.44 -12.00 6.36
C SER A 275 -14.06 -13.20 5.54
N VAL A 276 -13.20 -14.04 6.11
CA VAL A 276 -12.73 -15.29 5.56
C VAL A 276 -13.16 -16.41 6.51
N GLY A 277 -13.70 -17.49 5.96
CA GLY A 277 -14.18 -18.64 6.72
C GLY A 277 -14.99 -19.59 5.85
N ASP A 278 -15.08 -20.85 6.27
CA ASP A 278 -15.84 -21.90 5.58
C ASP A 278 -15.50 -22.06 4.08
N GLY A 279 -14.23 -21.86 3.72
CA GLY A 279 -13.76 -21.95 2.34
C GLY A 279 -14.22 -20.79 1.45
N ARG A 280 -14.66 -19.66 2.04
CA ARG A 280 -15.21 -18.50 1.32
C ARG A 280 -14.65 -17.20 1.86
N THR A 281 -14.67 -16.18 0.99
CA THR A 281 -14.50 -14.77 1.38
C THR A 281 -15.82 -14.05 1.17
N ARG A 282 -16.29 -13.34 2.20
CA ARG A 282 -17.41 -12.41 2.09
C ARG A 282 -16.86 -10.99 2.14
N GLN A 283 -17.24 -10.17 1.19
CA GLN A 283 -16.86 -8.76 1.15
C GLN A 283 -18.11 -7.90 1.20
N GLU A 284 -18.05 -6.81 1.95
CA GLU A 284 -19.10 -5.79 2.01
C GLU A 284 -18.47 -4.43 1.72
N TRP A 285 -19.14 -3.66 0.86
CA TRP A 285 -18.71 -2.33 0.43
C TRP A 285 -19.82 -1.32 0.71
N ARG A 286 -19.47 -0.19 1.30
CA ARG A 286 -20.34 0.96 1.56
C ARG A 286 -19.73 2.15 0.83
N ILE A 287 -20.35 2.52 -0.28
CA ILE A 287 -19.85 3.57 -1.19
C ILE A 287 -20.66 4.85 -0.95
N PRO A 288 -20.07 5.93 -0.41
CA PRO A 288 -20.74 7.20 -0.26
C PRO A 288 -20.87 7.88 -1.63
N VAL A 289 -22.07 7.82 -2.20
CA VAL A 289 -22.36 8.42 -3.52
C VAL A 289 -22.07 9.91 -3.54
N THR A 290 -22.27 10.61 -2.42
CA THR A 290 -21.99 12.05 -2.27
C THR A 290 -20.56 12.40 -2.65
N SER A 291 -19.56 11.63 -2.19
CA SER A 291 -18.15 11.88 -2.50
C SER A 291 -17.86 11.83 -4.01
N ILE A 292 -18.53 10.91 -4.72
CA ILE A 292 -18.42 10.79 -6.18
C ILE A 292 -19.08 12.00 -6.86
N LEU A 293 -20.28 12.39 -6.41
CA LEU A 293 -21.02 13.53 -6.95
C LEU A 293 -20.27 14.85 -6.75
N ASP A 294 -19.62 15.04 -5.60
CA ASP A 294 -18.83 16.23 -5.31
C ASP A 294 -17.63 16.37 -6.27
N ILE A 295 -16.90 15.26 -6.52
CA ILE A 295 -15.80 15.23 -7.49
C ILE A 295 -16.32 15.56 -8.90
N VAL A 296 -17.39 14.89 -9.35
CA VAL A 296 -17.98 15.12 -10.68
C VAL A 296 -18.44 16.57 -10.84
N THR A 297 -19.06 17.13 -9.81
CA THR A 297 -19.55 18.52 -9.81
C THR A 297 -18.39 19.51 -9.87
N ALA A 298 -17.32 19.28 -9.10
CA ALA A 298 -16.11 20.12 -9.13
C ALA A 298 -15.45 20.11 -10.52
N VAL A 299 -15.29 18.94 -11.13
CA VAL A 299 -14.70 18.80 -12.47
C VAL A 299 -15.58 19.46 -13.54
N LYS A 300 -16.89 19.25 -13.51
CA LYS A 300 -17.83 19.89 -14.46
C LYS A 300 -17.78 21.42 -14.35
N ALA A 301 -17.80 21.94 -13.12
CA ALA A 301 -17.73 23.38 -12.88
C ALA A 301 -16.39 23.99 -13.35
N ALA A 302 -15.28 23.25 -13.24
CA ALA A 302 -13.99 23.66 -13.75
C ALA A 302 -13.94 23.68 -15.29
N ASN A 303 -14.49 22.65 -15.94
CA ASN A 303 -14.51 22.55 -17.41
C ASN A 303 -15.45 23.58 -18.05
N GLY A 304 -16.56 23.90 -17.40
CA GLY A 304 -17.50 24.93 -17.87
C GLY A 304 -16.97 26.37 -17.83
N LYS A 305 -15.80 26.60 -17.22
CA LYS A 305 -15.17 27.93 -17.13
C LYS A 305 -14.29 28.30 -18.33
N GLY A 306 -14.02 27.37 -19.25
CA GLY A 306 -13.13 27.59 -20.40
C GLY A 306 -11.71 28.04 -20.02
N PRO A 307 -10.74 28.06 -20.95
CA PRO A 307 -9.57 28.89 -20.75
C PRO A 307 -10.04 30.36 -20.67
N ALA A 308 -9.49 31.14 -19.76
CA ALA A 308 -9.64 32.59 -19.83
C ALA A 308 -9.25 33.03 -21.25
N PRO A 309 -10.02 33.91 -21.91
CA PRO A 309 -9.62 34.44 -23.20
C PRO A 309 -8.18 34.94 -23.07
N ALA A 310 -7.32 34.57 -24.03
CA ALA A 310 -5.97 35.12 -24.10
C ALA A 310 -6.09 36.64 -23.92
N PRO A 311 -5.24 37.29 -23.09
CA PRO A 311 -5.25 38.74 -23.02
C PRO A 311 -5.21 39.23 -24.45
N ALA A 312 -6.20 40.05 -24.83
CA ALA A 312 -6.23 40.62 -26.15
C ALA A 312 -4.85 41.25 -26.35
N ASN A 313 -4.12 40.78 -27.37
CA ASN A 313 -2.96 41.52 -27.84
C ASN A 313 -3.55 42.86 -28.29
N ASP A 314 -3.50 43.84 -27.39
CA ASP A 314 -3.80 45.22 -27.72
C ASP A 314 -2.76 45.60 -28.77
N PRO A 315 -3.14 45.83 -30.04
CA PRO A 315 -2.22 46.34 -31.03
C PRO A 315 -2.05 47.84 -30.76
N GLY A 316 -1.46 48.14 -29.61
CA GLY A 316 -1.20 49.48 -29.11
C GLY A 316 0.30 49.71 -29.09
N PHE A 317 0.77 50.38 -30.15
CA PHE A 317 2.13 50.87 -30.48
C PHE A 317 3.02 49.94 -31.31
#